data_AF-A0A1G3Q8V0-F1
#
_entry.id   AF-A0A1G3Q8V0-F1
#
_cell.length_a   1.000
_cell.length_b   1.000
_cell.length_c   1.000
_cell.angle_alpha   90.00
_cell.angle_beta   90.00
_cell.angle_gamma   90.00
#
_symmetry.space_group_name_H-M   'P 1'
#
loop_
_entity.id
_entity.type
_entity.pdbx_description
1 polymer ?
#
loop_
_entity_poly.entity_id
_entity_poly.type
_entity_poly.pdbx_seq_one_letter_code
_entity_poly.pdbx_strand_id
1 'polypeptide(L)'
;MKDLKKILFCIILAANFLSADEEKLNVIDVNDAWQKYPSSSIQSKDAKDLALPDLSTAKKLHERILEHIKTERLAQIKSTIEAMISSNENNDAVRIKAGVIYAQNYFYTEALAEFDIAFRLNPENSKALNNAANVYYITGKYEKAAEYYSRSLQINKNDPLVLLNLSFLYYELGKFDQARECYYKAILIDPSLNKPEYEVIACNNVSDGTAKAANKGTSKIHPGWAR
;
A
#
# COMPACT_ATOMS: atom_id res chain seq x y z
N MET A 1 4.53 13.93 -33.99
CA MET A 1 5.46 12.92 -33.43
C MET A 1 5.65 13.00 -31.92
N LYS A 2 5.82 14.20 -31.31
CA LYS A 2 5.99 14.34 -29.84
C LYS A 2 4.75 14.04 -29.01
N ASP A 3 3.54 14.26 -29.53
CA ASP A 3 2.30 13.99 -28.76
C ASP A 3 1.61 12.66 -29.15
N LEU A 4 1.92 12.12 -30.34
CA LEU A 4 1.49 10.81 -30.85
C LEU A 4 2.27 9.65 -30.26
N LYS A 5 3.57 9.85 -30.03
CA LYS A 5 4.37 8.98 -29.16
C LYS A 5 3.93 9.06 -27.69
N LYS A 6 3.23 10.12 -27.25
CA LYS A 6 2.70 10.22 -25.87
C LYS A 6 1.38 9.46 -25.70
N ILE A 7 0.50 9.47 -26.70
CA ILE A 7 -0.80 8.81 -26.61
C ILE A 7 -0.76 7.34 -27.06
N LEU A 8 0.06 6.98 -28.05
CA LEU A 8 0.31 5.59 -28.43
C LEU A 8 1.12 4.85 -27.32
N PHE A 9 1.93 5.58 -26.55
CA PHE A 9 2.48 5.15 -25.25
C PHE A 9 1.37 4.96 -24.20
N CYS A 10 0.42 5.89 -24.07
CA CYS A 10 -0.74 5.72 -23.17
C CYS A 10 -1.68 4.55 -23.53
N ILE A 11 -1.75 4.15 -24.82
CA ILE A 11 -2.68 3.11 -25.33
C ILE A 11 -2.01 1.72 -25.39
N ILE A 12 -0.70 1.61 -25.64
CA ILE A 12 0.04 0.32 -25.61
C ILE A 12 0.32 -0.14 -24.15
N LEU A 13 0.47 0.79 -23.19
CA LEU A 13 0.42 0.51 -21.74
C LEU A 13 -0.97 0.01 -21.31
N ALA A 14 -2.05 0.52 -21.91
CA ALA A 14 -3.41 0.11 -21.59
C ALA A 14 -3.79 -1.27 -22.21
N ALA A 15 -3.24 -1.64 -23.36
CA ALA A 15 -3.57 -2.87 -24.10
C ALA A 15 -2.79 -4.13 -23.65
N ASN A 16 -1.54 -4.03 -23.19
CA ASN A 16 -0.84 -5.18 -22.55
C ASN A 16 -1.40 -5.54 -21.17
N PHE A 17 -2.20 -4.65 -20.61
CA PHE A 17 -2.97 -4.92 -19.42
C PHE A 17 -4.10 -5.93 -19.77
N LEU A 18 -4.82 -5.82 -20.88
CA LEU A 18 -6.05 -6.60 -21.09
C LEU A 18 -5.95 -7.97 -21.82
N SER A 19 -4.82 -8.39 -22.43
CA SER A 19 -4.92 -9.44 -23.48
C SER A 19 -3.81 -10.50 -23.67
N ALA A 20 -2.97 -10.87 -22.71
CA ALA A 20 -1.96 -11.92 -22.97
C ALA A 20 -2.05 -13.19 -22.11
N ASP A 21 -2.66 -13.12 -20.93
CA ASP A 21 -3.09 -14.27 -20.15
C ASP A 21 -4.25 -13.79 -19.28
N GLU A 22 -5.40 -14.48 -19.30
CA GLU A 22 -6.56 -14.23 -18.43
C GLU A 22 -6.24 -14.42 -16.93
N GLU A 23 -4.97 -14.45 -16.52
CA GLU A 23 -4.53 -14.51 -15.13
C GLU A 23 -3.50 -13.45 -14.71
N LYS A 24 -2.92 -12.63 -15.60
CA LYS A 24 -1.93 -11.60 -15.19
C LYS A 24 -1.95 -10.33 -16.05
N LEU A 25 -2.65 -9.31 -15.56
CA LEU A 25 -2.41 -7.91 -15.92
C LEU A 25 -1.06 -7.45 -15.34
N ASN A 26 0.03 -7.63 -16.08
CA ASN A 26 1.34 -7.10 -15.68
C ASN A 26 1.41 -5.60 -15.93
N VAL A 27 1.68 -4.82 -14.89
CA VAL A 27 1.94 -3.37 -15.04
C VAL A 27 3.30 -3.29 -15.67
N ILE A 28 3.33 -3.18 -16.99
CA ILE A 28 4.59 -3.06 -17.70
C ILE A 28 5.22 -1.74 -17.27
N ASP A 29 6.40 -1.84 -16.66
CA ASP A 29 7.23 -0.69 -16.36
C ASP A 29 7.47 0.09 -17.67
N VAL A 30 7.23 1.40 -17.60
CA VAL A 30 7.41 2.36 -18.69
C VAL A 30 8.76 2.18 -19.41
N ASN A 31 9.82 1.81 -18.70
CA ASN A 31 11.16 1.59 -19.24
C ASN A 31 11.29 0.26 -20.01
N ASP A 32 10.64 -0.81 -19.55
CA ASP A 32 10.62 -2.11 -20.25
C ASP A 32 9.81 -2.04 -21.54
N ALA A 33 8.69 -1.30 -21.54
CA ALA A 33 7.91 -1.01 -22.72
C ALA A 33 8.75 -0.28 -23.79
N TRP A 34 9.65 0.60 -23.35
CA TRP A 34 10.55 1.37 -24.21
C TRP A 34 11.69 0.55 -24.80
N GLN A 35 12.25 -0.41 -24.05
CA GLN A 35 13.28 -1.32 -24.56
C GLN A 35 12.71 -2.34 -25.56
N LYS A 36 11.47 -2.80 -25.33
CA LYS A 36 10.81 -3.80 -26.17
C LYS A 36 10.24 -3.22 -27.47
N TYR A 37 9.86 -1.93 -27.46
CA TYR A 37 9.28 -1.24 -28.62
C TYR A 37 9.93 0.14 -28.84
N PRO A 38 11.20 0.18 -29.30
CA PRO A 38 11.92 1.42 -29.46
C PRO A 38 11.25 2.33 -30.50
N SER A 39 11.35 3.63 -30.28
CA SER A 39 10.66 4.62 -31.12
C SER A 39 11.15 4.68 -32.59
N SER A 40 12.17 3.90 -32.93
CA SER A 40 12.74 3.64 -34.26
C SER A 40 12.05 2.54 -35.05
N SER A 41 11.32 1.61 -34.39
CA SER A 41 10.55 0.55 -35.07
C SER A 41 9.16 0.99 -35.56
N ILE A 42 8.76 2.23 -35.28
CA ILE A 42 7.49 2.82 -35.72
C ILE A 42 7.78 3.73 -36.92
N GLN A 43 7.36 3.31 -38.12
CA GLN A 43 7.60 4.10 -39.34
C GLN A 43 6.69 5.34 -39.40
N SER A 44 7.24 6.43 -39.92
CA SER A 44 6.63 7.78 -39.88
C SER A 44 5.29 7.96 -40.62
N LYS A 45 4.83 6.95 -41.37
CA LYS A 45 3.57 6.95 -42.12
C LYS A 45 2.37 6.61 -41.22
N ASP A 46 2.49 5.61 -40.35
CA ASP A 46 1.43 5.15 -39.44
C ASP A 46 1.07 6.18 -38.34
N ALA A 47 2.02 7.07 -38.04
CA ALA A 47 1.88 8.10 -37.02
C ALA A 47 1.22 9.40 -37.52
N LYS A 48 1.00 9.58 -38.83
CA LYS A 48 0.40 10.82 -39.37
C LYS A 48 -1.12 10.75 -39.53
N ASP A 49 -1.67 9.54 -39.63
CA ASP A 49 -3.10 9.31 -39.87
C ASP A 49 -3.91 9.03 -38.58
N LEU A 50 -3.24 8.83 -37.44
CA LEU A 50 -3.91 8.76 -36.14
C LEU A 50 -4.31 10.16 -35.66
N ALA A 51 -5.59 10.50 -35.76
CA ALA A 51 -6.17 11.64 -35.07
C ALA A 51 -6.10 11.41 -33.55
N LEU A 52 -4.99 11.84 -32.95
CA LEU A 52 -4.83 11.72 -31.51
C LEU A 52 -5.81 12.61 -30.75
N PRO A 53 -6.31 12.13 -29.61
CA PRO A 53 -6.94 13.01 -28.65
C PRO A 53 -5.96 14.12 -28.23
N ASP A 54 -6.49 15.31 -27.97
CA ASP A 54 -5.72 16.34 -27.27
C ASP A 54 -5.36 15.86 -25.84
N LEU A 55 -4.45 16.57 -25.17
CA LEU A 55 -3.95 16.19 -23.85
C LEU A 55 -5.05 16.06 -22.79
N SER A 56 -6.11 16.88 -22.87
CA SER A 56 -7.23 16.82 -21.93
C SER A 56 -8.05 15.55 -22.18
N THR A 57 -8.32 15.23 -23.43
CA THR A 57 -9.02 13.99 -23.80
C THR A 57 -8.20 12.74 -23.44
N ALA A 58 -6.88 12.77 -23.61
CA ALA A 58 -5.99 11.67 -23.22
C ALA A 58 -5.96 11.43 -21.70
N LYS A 59 -5.96 12.49 -20.88
CA LYS A 59 -6.04 12.38 -19.41
C LYS A 59 -7.36 11.76 -18.96
N LYS A 60 -8.48 12.21 -19.52
CA LYS A 60 -9.80 11.64 -19.21
C LYS A 60 -9.87 10.15 -19.57
N LEU A 61 -9.29 9.77 -20.71
CA LEU A 61 -9.25 8.36 -21.11
C LEU A 61 -8.39 7.53 -20.13
N HIS A 62 -7.24 8.05 -19.72
CA HIS A 62 -6.38 7.41 -18.74
C HIS A 62 -7.08 7.22 -17.37
N GLU A 63 -7.74 8.24 -16.85
CA GLU A 63 -8.51 8.16 -15.61
C GLU A 63 -9.61 7.09 -15.69
N ARG A 64 -10.33 7.01 -16.82
CA ARG A 64 -11.36 5.98 -17.03
C ARG A 64 -10.79 4.57 -17.07
N ILE A 65 -9.62 4.39 -17.69
CA ILE A 65 -8.94 3.08 -17.75
C ILE A 65 -8.50 2.65 -16.35
N LEU A 66 -7.88 3.57 -15.58
CA LEU A 66 -7.48 3.28 -14.21
C LEU A 66 -8.67 2.94 -13.32
N GLU A 67 -9.78 3.67 -13.46
CA GLU A 67 -11.00 3.37 -12.72
C GLU A 67 -11.56 1.99 -13.11
N HIS A 68 -11.59 1.67 -14.40
CA HIS A 68 -12.06 0.35 -14.86
C HIS A 68 -11.22 -0.79 -14.26
N ILE A 69 -9.90 -0.70 -14.36
CA ILE A 69 -8.96 -1.65 -13.76
C ILE A 69 -9.21 -1.79 -12.26
N LYS A 70 -9.39 -0.67 -11.56
CA LYS A 70 -9.66 -0.66 -10.13
C LYS A 70 -10.98 -1.36 -9.81
N THR A 71 -12.04 -1.11 -10.58
CA THR A 71 -13.34 -1.76 -10.38
C THR A 71 -13.30 -3.26 -10.62
N GLU A 72 -12.60 -3.70 -11.65
CA GLU A 72 -12.45 -5.12 -11.98
C GLU A 72 -11.63 -5.86 -10.91
N ARG A 73 -10.50 -5.27 -10.51
CA ARG A 73 -9.67 -5.81 -9.42
C ARG A 73 -10.44 -5.89 -8.11
N LEU A 74 -11.23 -4.86 -7.79
CA LEU A 74 -12.08 -4.86 -6.59
C LEU A 74 -13.09 -6.01 -6.63
N ALA A 75 -13.73 -6.23 -7.79
CA ALA A 75 -14.69 -7.31 -7.97
C ALA A 75 -14.04 -8.69 -7.78
N GLN A 76 -12.85 -8.91 -8.35
CA GLN A 76 -12.10 -10.16 -8.19
C GLN A 76 -11.72 -10.41 -6.72
N ILE A 77 -11.21 -9.39 -6.03
CA ILE A 77 -10.84 -9.50 -4.61
C ILE A 77 -12.09 -9.78 -3.76
N LYS A 78 -13.20 -9.09 -4.03
CA LYS A 78 -14.46 -9.29 -3.33
C LYS A 78 -14.96 -10.73 -3.48
N SER A 79 -14.99 -11.24 -4.71
CA SER A 79 -15.35 -12.65 -4.99
C SER A 79 -14.45 -13.63 -4.22
N THR A 80 -13.13 -13.39 -4.21
CA THR A 80 -12.17 -14.22 -3.46
C THR A 80 -12.44 -14.22 -1.95
N ILE A 81 -12.75 -13.05 -1.39
CA ILE A 81 -13.06 -12.88 0.03
C ILE A 81 -14.41 -13.52 0.38
N GLU A 82 -15.42 -13.38 -0.46
CA GLU A 82 -16.73 -14.02 -0.29
C GLU A 82 -16.60 -15.55 -0.27
N ALA A 83 -15.80 -16.12 -1.18
CA ALA A 83 -15.48 -17.54 -1.17
C ALA A 83 -14.75 -17.96 0.11
N MET A 84 -13.75 -17.17 0.55
CA MET A 84 -13.00 -17.42 1.79
C MET A 84 -13.88 -17.37 3.04
N ILE A 85 -14.82 -16.44 3.11
CA ILE A 85 -15.76 -16.32 4.22
C ILE A 85 -16.77 -17.46 4.19
N SER A 86 -17.18 -17.91 3.01
CA SER A 86 -18.14 -19.01 2.87
C SER A 86 -17.51 -20.38 3.19
N SER A 87 -16.22 -20.57 2.91
CA SER A 87 -15.50 -21.81 3.19
C SER A 87 -15.02 -21.96 4.63
N ASN A 88 -15.04 -20.86 5.40
CA ASN A 88 -14.62 -20.83 6.81
C ASN A 88 -15.81 -20.44 7.70
N GLU A 89 -15.71 -20.67 9.00
CA GLU A 89 -16.67 -20.04 9.93
C GLU A 89 -16.42 -18.52 9.92
N ASN A 90 -17.47 -17.72 9.74
CA ASN A 90 -17.38 -16.26 9.75
C ASN A 90 -17.01 -15.75 11.15
N ASN A 91 -15.71 -15.67 11.40
CA ASN A 91 -15.12 -15.20 12.64
C ASN A 91 -14.23 -13.97 12.41
N ASP A 92 -13.78 -13.37 13.51
CA ASP A 92 -12.90 -12.21 13.52
C ASP A 92 -11.59 -12.46 12.76
N ALA A 93 -10.99 -13.64 12.88
CA ALA A 93 -9.74 -13.98 12.20
C ALA A 93 -9.87 -13.95 10.67
N VAL A 94 -10.95 -14.53 10.11
CA VAL A 94 -11.20 -14.49 8.66
C VAL A 94 -11.44 -13.05 8.19
N ARG A 95 -12.16 -12.24 8.98
CA ARG A 95 -12.40 -10.82 8.67
C ARG A 95 -11.12 -9.98 8.72
N ILE A 96 -10.23 -10.22 9.68
CA ILE A 96 -8.90 -9.59 9.72
C ILE A 96 -8.12 -9.96 8.45
N LYS A 97 -8.13 -11.23 8.05
CA LYS A 97 -7.45 -11.68 6.83
C LYS A 97 -8.02 -11.01 5.58
N ALA A 98 -9.34 -10.90 5.47
CA ALA A 98 -10.01 -10.16 4.39
C ALA A 98 -9.57 -8.68 4.35
N GLY A 99 -9.56 -8.00 5.51
CA GLY A 99 -9.11 -6.62 5.61
C GLY A 99 -7.65 -6.43 5.20
N VAL A 100 -6.76 -7.36 5.59
CA VAL A 100 -5.34 -7.34 5.16
C VAL A 100 -5.22 -7.52 3.65
N ILE A 101 -5.99 -8.42 3.04
CA ILE A 101 -6.01 -8.61 1.57
C ILE A 101 -6.43 -7.32 0.87
N TYR A 102 -7.52 -6.69 1.31
CA TYR A 102 -7.94 -5.40 0.75
C TYR A 102 -6.86 -4.33 0.88
N ALA A 103 -6.23 -4.22 2.05
CA ALA A 103 -5.22 -3.19 2.31
C ALA A 103 -3.93 -3.39 1.49
N GLN A 104 -3.49 -4.64 1.32
CA GLN A 104 -2.36 -4.99 0.44
C GLN A 104 -2.63 -4.69 -1.04
N ASN A 105 -3.91 -4.62 -1.41
CA ASN A 105 -4.36 -4.25 -2.75
C ASN A 105 -4.81 -2.78 -2.85
N TYR A 106 -4.46 -1.94 -1.85
CA TYR A 106 -4.75 -0.49 -1.83
C TYR A 106 -6.24 -0.13 -1.71
N PHE A 107 -7.11 -1.09 -1.40
CA PHE A 107 -8.54 -0.90 -1.13
C PHE A 107 -8.77 -0.59 0.36
N TYR A 108 -8.31 0.58 0.78
CA TYR A 108 -8.26 0.96 2.20
C TYR A 108 -9.64 1.14 2.85
N THR A 109 -10.64 1.56 2.08
CA THR A 109 -12.02 1.72 2.55
C THR A 109 -12.65 0.38 2.91
N GLU A 110 -12.49 -0.60 2.05
CA GLU A 110 -12.97 -1.97 2.22
C GLU A 110 -12.18 -2.68 3.32
N ALA A 111 -10.87 -2.44 3.40
CA ALA A 111 -10.04 -2.96 4.49
C ALA A 111 -10.54 -2.52 5.87
N LEU A 112 -10.81 -1.21 6.04
CA LEU A 112 -11.33 -0.68 7.30
C LEU A 112 -12.71 -1.24 7.64
N ALA A 113 -13.57 -1.47 6.64
CA ALA A 113 -14.88 -2.10 6.86
C ALA A 113 -14.74 -3.54 7.37
N GLU A 114 -13.83 -4.33 6.82
CA GLU A 114 -13.58 -5.70 7.31
C GLU A 114 -12.97 -5.73 8.71
N PHE A 115 -12.04 -4.82 9.03
CA PHE A 115 -11.52 -4.69 10.40
C PHE A 115 -12.58 -4.27 11.43
N ASP A 116 -13.51 -3.42 11.02
CA ASP A 116 -14.65 -3.01 11.84
C ASP A 116 -15.64 -4.17 12.07
N ILE A 117 -15.87 -5.03 11.07
CA ILE A 117 -16.61 -6.29 11.26
C ILE A 117 -15.86 -7.21 12.22
N ALA A 118 -14.55 -7.40 12.05
CA ALA A 118 -13.75 -8.24 12.93
C ALA A 118 -13.82 -7.79 14.39
N PHE A 119 -13.75 -6.47 14.63
CA PHE A 119 -13.89 -5.89 15.96
C PHE A 119 -15.28 -6.12 16.57
N ARG A 120 -16.36 -6.06 15.77
CA ARG A 120 -17.70 -6.41 16.26
C ARG A 120 -17.83 -7.87 16.65
N LEU A 121 -17.18 -8.77 15.92
CA LEU A 121 -17.17 -10.21 16.22
C LEU A 121 -16.35 -10.51 17.47
N ASN A 122 -15.23 -9.79 17.66
CA ASN A 122 -14.37 -9.92 18.83
C ASN A 122 -13.76 -8.56 19.24
N PRO A 123 -14.40 -7.85 20.19
CA PRO A 123 -13.91 -6.55 20.66
C PRO A 123 -12.54 -6.60 21.36
N GLU A 124 -12.12 -7.78 21.83
CA GLU A 124 -10.82 -7.99 22.48
C GLU A 124 -9.72 -8.37 21.50
N ASN A 125 -9.99 -8.39 20.19
CA ASN A 125 -8.95 -8.68 19.20
C ASN A 125 -8.13 -7.43 18.86
N SER A 126 -6.97 -7.30 19.53
CA SER A 126 -6.04 -6.18 19.32
C SER A 126 -5.47 -6.12 17.89
N LYS A 127 -5.45 -7.23 17.14
CA LYS A 127 -4.87 -7.30 15.77
C LYS A 127 -5.69 -6.50 14.77
N ALA A 128 -7.02 -6.52 14.89
CA ALA A 128 -7.90 -5.72 14.02
C ALA A 128 -7.62 -4.21 14.19
N LEU A 129 -7.44 -3.76 15.43
CA LEU A 129 -7.07 -2.37 15.74
C LEU A 129 -5.69 -2.00 15.21
N ASN A 130 -4.69 -2.89 15.36
CA ASN A 130 -3.35 -2.69 14.80
C ASN A 130 -3.39 -2.55 13.27
N ASN A 131 -4.08 -3.46 12.57
CA ASN A 131 -4.18 -3.41 11.12
C ASN A 131 -4.99 -2.20 10.62
N ALA A 132 -6.04 -1.78 11.33
CA ALA A 132 -6.75 -0.53 11.03
C ALA A 132 -5.86 0.71 11.23
N ALA A 133 -5.04 0.73 12.30
CA ALA A 133 -4.05 1.78 12.52
C ALA A 133 -3.02 1.84 11.39
N ASN A 134 -2.54 0.69 10.90
CA ASN A 134 -1.65 0.63 9.72
C ASN A 134 -2.29 1.27 8.49
N VAL A 135 -3.58 1.03 8.23
CA VAL A 135 -4.30 1.67 7.12
C VAL A 135 -4.38 3.20 7.32
N TYR A 136 -4.66 3.65 8.54
CA TYR A 136 -4.65 5.09 8.85
C TYR A 136 -3.26 5.71 8.68
N TYR A 137 -2.19 5.01 9.08
CA TYR A 137 -0.81 5.44 8.88
C TYR A 137 -0.50 5.61 7.39
N ILE A 138 -0.76 4.58 6.58
CA ILE A 138 -0.45 4.58 5.13
C ILE A 138 -1.26 5.65 4.39
N THR A 139 -2.47 5.96 4.86
CA THR A 139 -3.31 7.02 4.28
C THR A 139 -3.05 8.42 4.87
N GLY A 140 -1.99 8.58 5.66
CA GLY A 140 -1.56 9.88 6.23
C GLY A 140 -2.44 10.42 7.36
N LYS A 141 -3.35 9.61 7.90
CA LYS A 141 -4.27 9.97 9.00
C LYS A 141 -3.62 9.63 10.34
N TYR A 142 -2.52 10.30 10.66
CA TYR A 142 -1.63 9.97 11.76
C TYR A 142 -2.29 10.04 13.15
N GLU A 143 -3.19 10.99 13.38
CA GLU A 143 -3.92 11.10 14.66
C GLU A 143 -4.80 9.88 14.90
N LYS A 144 -5.50 9.40 13.85
CA LYS A 144 -6.32 8.18 13.92
C LYS A 144 -5.45 6.93 14.08
N ALA A 145 -4.29 6.88 13.41
CA ALA A 145 -3.35 5.78 13.58
C ALA A 145 -2.89 5.69 15.05
N ALA A 146 -2.52 6.82 15.68
CA ALA A 146 -2.12 6.86 17.08
C ALA A 146 -3.23 6.39 18.03
N GLU A 147 -4.47 6.83 17.79
CA GLU A 147 -5.64 6.41 18.56
C GLU A 147 -5.82 4.89 18.50
N TYR A 148 -5.81 4.31 17.30
CA TYR A 148 -6.04 2.87 17.12
C TYR A 148 -4.88 2.02 17.62
N TYR A 149 -3.61 2.43 17.46
CA TYR A 149 -2.48 1.76 18.10
C TYR A 149 -2.61 1.81 19.63
N SER A 150 -2.99 2.95 20.19
CA SER A 150 -3.17 3.10 21.65
C SER A 150 -4.27 2.18 22.18
N ARG A 151 -5.40 2.07 21.47
CA ARG A 151 -6.47 1.13 21.81
C ARG A 151 -6.02 -0.33 21.69
N SER A 152 -5.24 -0.66 20.66
CA SER A 152 -4.64 -2.00 20.52
C SER A 152 -3.75 -2.34 21.72
N LEU A 153 -2.91 -1.39 22.17
CA LEU A 153 -2.08 -1.53 23.38
C LEU A 153 -2.87 -1.53 24.69
N GLN A 154 -4.06 -0.95 24.75
CA GLN A 154 -4.92 -1.08 25.95
C GLN A 154 -5.38 -2.52 26.15
N ILE A 155 -5.60 -3.25 25.05
CA ILE A 155 -5.99 -4.67 25.05
C ILE A 155 -4.74 -5.55 25.26
N ASN A 156 -3.70 -5.36 24.44
CA ASN A 156 -2.43 -6.07 24.56
C ASN A 156 -1.26 -5.10 24.78
N LYS A 157 -0.97 -4.82 26.05
CA LYS A 157 0.00 -3.79 26.49
C LYS A 157 1.42 -3.97 25.95
N ASN A 158 1.81 -5.21 25.68
CA ASN A 158 3.17 -5.58 25.31
C ASN A 158 3.21 -6.22 23.92
N ASP A 159 2.30 -5.85 23.02
CA ASP A 159 2.38 -6.31 21.63
C ASP A 159 3.59 -5.67 20.92
N PRO A 160 4.64 -6.45 20.61
CA PRO A 160 5.87 -5.89 20.08
C PRO A 160 5.69 -5.33 18.66
N LEU A 161 4.74 -5.87 17.87
CA LEU A 161 4.44 -5.35 16.54
C LEU A 161 3.73 -4.01 16.61
N VAL A 162 2.80 -3.84 17.56
CA VAL A 162 2.11 -2.55 17.74
C VAL A 162 3.08 -1.48 18.23
N LEU A 163 3.97 -1.82 19.16
CA LEU A 163 5.01 -0.92 19.65
C LEU A 163 5.96 -0.50 18.52
N LEU A 164 6.38 -1.44 17.66
CA LEU A 164 7.17 -1.15 16.48
C LEU A 164 6.42 -0.22 15.51
N ASN A 165 5.15 -0.50 15.21
CA ASN A 165 4.35 0.32 14.31
C ASN A 165 4.11 1.74 14.87
N LEU A 166 3.91 1.86 16.19
CA LEU A 166 3.81 3.15 16.88
C LEU A 166 5.15 3.92 16.86
N SER A 167 6.28 3.21 16.89
CA SER A 167 7.60 3.84 16.76
C SER A 167 7.79 4.51 15.40
N PHE A 168 7.36 3.86 14.31
CA PHE A 168 7.34 4.47 12.97
C PHE A 168 6.44 5.70 12.92
N LEU A 169 5.23 5.61 13.50
CA LEU A 169 4.33 6.76 13.57
C LEU A 169 4.95 7.95 14.31
N TYR A 170 5.60 7.71 15.46
CA TYR A 170 6.27 8.79 16.17
C TYR A 170 7.47 9.35 15.40
N TYR A 171 8.21 8.51 14.67
CA TYR A 171 9.29 8.95 13.80
C TYR A 171 8.78 9.90 12.70
N GLU A 172 7.69 9.54 12.01
CA GLU A 172 7.05 10.38 10.97
C GLU A 172 6.51 11.70 11.54
N LEU A 173 6.08 11.70 12.81
CA LEU A 173 5.63 12.90 13.52
C LEU A 173 6.78 13.74 14.11
N GLY A 174 8.04 13.34 13.90
CA GLY A 174 9.23 14.01 14.45
C GLY A 174 9.42 13.84 15.96
N LYS A 175 8.68 12.90 16.59
CA LYS A 175 8.71 12.59 18.02
C LYS A 175 9.76 11.52 18.31
N PHE A 176 11.03 11.82 18.01
CA PHE A 176 12.11 10.84 17.96
C PHE A 176 12.36 10.11 19.29
N ASP A 177 12.25 10.79 20.44
CA ASP A 177 12.45 10.13 21.74
C ASP A 177 11.36 9.09 22.02
N GLN A 178 10.10 9.40 21.69
CA GLN A 178 8.98 8.48 21.83
C GLN A 178 9.10 7.30 20.85
N ALA A 179 9.55 7.59 19.62
CA ALA A 179 9.82 6.58 18.61
C ALA A 179 10.86 5.56 19.13
N ARG A 180 11.99 6.05 19.63
CA ARG A 180 13.05 5.22 20.21
C ARG A 180 12.56 4.40 21.39
N GLU A 181 11.82 5.00 22.32
CA GLU A 181 11.28 4.29 23.48
C GLU A 181 10.39 3.11 23.05
N CYS A 182 9.47 3.35 22.11
CA CYS A 182 8.60 2.31 21.56
C CYS A 182 9.40 1.22 20.84
N TYR A 183 10.38 1.59 20.01
CA TYR A 183 11.23 0.64 19.30
C TYR A 183 12.04 -0.26 20.25
N TYR A 184 12.67 0.33 21.27
CA TYR A 184 13.43 -0.44 22.25
C TYR A 184 12.56 -1.37 23.08
N LYS A 185 11.35 -0.95 23.46
CA LYS A 185 10.38 -1.85 24.10
C LYS A 185 10.01 -3.01 23.17
N ALA A 186 9.76 -2.74 21.89
CA ALA A 186 9.42 -3.77 20.91
C ALA A 186 10.52 -4.83 20.79
N ILE A 187 11.78 -4.44 20.60
CA ILE A 187 12.89 -5.39 20.44
C ILE A 187 13.30 -6.08 21.75
N LEU A 188 13.01 -5.47 22.90
CA LEU A 188 13.20 -6.12 24.20
C LEU A 188 12.23 -7.30 24.39
N ILE A 189 10.98 -7.14 23.91
CA ILE A 189 9.94 -8.16 23.97
C ILE A 189 10.15 -9.23 22.88
N ASP A 190 10.44 -8.79 21.65
CA ASP A 190 10.75 -9.68 20.52
C ASP A 190 12.05 -9.25 19.83
N PRO A 191 13.19 -9.88 20.19
CA PRO A 191 14.48 -9.58 19.59
C PRO A 191 14.55 -9.80 18.08
N SER A 192 13.63 -10.56 17.46
CA SER A 192 13.59 -10.75 16.00
C SER A 192 13.20 -9.47 15.24
N LEU A 193 12.65 -8.48 15.95
CA LEU A 193 12.35 -7.15 15.42
C LEU A 193 13.58 -6.23 15.39
N ASN A 194 14.71 -6.63 15.97
CA ASN A 194 15.97 -5.90 15.84
C ASN A 194 16.58 -6.12 14.46
N LYS A 195 16.03 -5.41 13.47
CA LYS A 195 16.44 -5.50 12.07
C LYS A 195 17.22 -4.26 11.65
N PRO A 196 18.27 -4.40 10.81
CA PRO A 196 19.03 -3.27 10.28
C PRO A 196 18.15 -2.20 9.63
N GLU A 197 17.07 -2.61 8.97
CA GLU A 197 16.14 -1.69 8.33
C GLU A 197 15.42 -0.73 9.31
N TYR A 198 15.34 -1.07 10.60
CA TYR A 198 14.63 -0.29 11.62
C TYR A 198 15.57 0.55 12.49
N GLU A 199 16.89 0.44 12.30
CA GLU A 199 17.91 1.16 13.08
C GLU A 199 17.77 2.69 12.97
N VAL A 200 17.18 3.19 11.88
CA VAL A 200 16.89 4.62 11.71
C VAL A 200 16.00 5.19 12.83
N ILE A 201 15.11 4.36 13.40
CA ILE A 201 14.23 4.73 14.50
C ILE A 201 15.03 4.89 15.81
N ALA A 202 16.12 4.12 15.97
CA ALA A 202 16.97 4.17 17.14
C ALA A 202 17.97 5.36 17.12
N CYS A 203 18.43 5.76 15.93
CA CYS A 203 19.48 6.77 15.75
C CYS A 203 18.99 8.23 15.92
N ASN A 204 19.85 9.07 16.51
CA ASN A 204 19.55 10.46 16.90
C ASN A 204 20.22 11.51 15.98
N ASN A 205 20.25 11.29 14.66
CA ASN A 205 21.05 12.15 13.77
C ASN A 205 20.31 13.44 13.39
N VAL A 206 20.00 14.27 14.38
CA VAL A 206 19.65 15.68 14.16
C VAL A 206 20.92 16.53 13.89
N SER A 207 22.13 15.98 14.10
CA SER A 207 23.38 16.76 13.98
C SER A 207 24.15 16.64 12.66
N ASP A 208 23.85 15.71 11.77
CA ASP A 208 24.57 15.61 10.48
C ASP A 208 23.58 15.53 9.32
N GLY A 209 23.89 16.21 8.21
CA GLY A 209 23.08 16.29 6.98
C GLY A 209 22.75 14.95 6.30
N THR A 210 22.99 13.82 6.95
CA THR A 210 22.65 12.44 6.58
C THR A 210 21.18 12.10 6.86
N ALA A 211 20.51 12.74 7.82
CA ALA A 211 19.08 12.52 8.06
C ALA A 211 18.20 12.89 6.85
N LYS A 212 18.61 13.90 6.07
CA LYS A 212 17.95 14.28 4.80
C LYS A 212 18.15 13.24 3.68
N ALA A 213 19.21 12.43 3.75
CA ALA A 213 19.47 11.34 2.82
C ALA A 213 18.74 10.05 3.24
N ALA A 214 18.65 9.76 4.55
CA ALA A 214 17.84 8.67 5.10
C ALA A 214 16.33 8.91 4.87
N ASN A 215 15.86 10.16 4.96
CA ASN A 215 14.47 10.56 4.67
C ASN A 215 14.00 10.23 3.24
N LYS A 216 14.92 9.97 2.29
CA LYS A 216 14.55 9.54 0.93
C LYS A 216 14.34 8.03 0.82
N GLY A 217 14.73 7.25 1.82
CA GLY A 217 14.58 5.79 1.88
C GLY A 217 13.48 5.31 2.84
N THR A 218 13.10 6.11 3.84
CA THR A 218 12.11 5.73 4.88
C THR A 218 10.67 5.69 4.39
N SER A 219 10.32 6.40 3.30
CA SER A 219 8.97 6.35 2.72
C SER A 219 8.55 4.95 2.20
N LYS A 220 9.44 3.95 2.31
CA LYS A 220 9.24 2.56 1.89
C LYS A 220 9.20 1.56 3.04
N ILE A 221 9.47 1.97 4.28
CA ILE A 221 9.43 1.06 5.43
C ILE A 221 8.03 1.12 6.02
N HIS A 222 7.16 0.24 5.53
CA HIS A 222 5.76 0.17 5.96
C HIS A 222 5.59 -0.63 7.25
N PRO A 223 4.62 -0.26 8.10
CA PRO A 223 4.15 -1.09 9.20
C PRO A 223 3.81 -2.51 8.71
N GLY A 224 4.28 -3.53 9.42
CA GLY A 224 3.96 -4.91 9.08
C GLY A 224 2.48 -5.21 9.32
N TRP A 225 1.83 -5.92 8.39
CA TRP A 225 0.48 -6.46 8.61
C TRP A 225 0.53 -7.56 9.65
N ALA A 226 -0.27 -7.45 10.71
CA ALA A 226 -0.42 -8.52 11.68
C ALA A 226 -1.17 -9.70 11.02
N ARG A 227 -0.51 -10.86 10.97
CA ARG A 227 -1.04 -12.12 10.42
C ARG A 227 -1.90 -12.86 11.45
#